data_AF-A0A0B7NTD8-F1
#
_entry.id   AF-A0A0B7NTD8-F1
#
_cell.length_a   1.000
_cell.length_b   1.000
_cell.length_c   1.000
_cell.angle_alpha   90.00
_cell.angle_beta   90.00
_cell.angle_gamma   90.00
#
_symmetry.space_group_name_H-M   'P 1'
#
loop_
_entity.id
_entity.type
_entity.pdbx_description
1 polymer ?
#
loop_
_entity_poly.entity_id
_entity_poly.type
_entity_poly.pdbx_seq_one_letter_code
_entity_poly.pdbx_strand_id
1 'polypeptide(L)'
;MSEKVIPTEEELVSCIRNIKLESPEAGIKTVATQVVAKQPSWQVSEKRVKKYMQQCGLTNGAATKEPSKSGLADDPSVPVSFIDPKLDFKAVSDAVEARMVDQVTGKGLFAARDINKDETIFTETPFTYFPPWEGFSLARRGNACGLCCKPLAYPNRLTQHCGHCNMFYCSRECRETAWEKFHQLECTNLNKNMIAFISFCEMENWQAPMAVSRIYAHLILAHQRGELDQVLGRLDAFATVSQEERQAKETEWIFMEGPTRELWTKARDLLREAYKTPSKRCKITKPLPESLQQKLFEDENTFLNYLGKFNINNQNGGMYLVHSHINHNCYPNVSIDYPQRNSQYKLTVRAIRDIKKNEQLFETYVNPRWNKETRQTYLDKSYLFTCHCDRCVNDTPFTDELKKGLRLRDE
;
A
#
# COMPACT_ATOMS: atom_id res chain seq x y z
N MET A 1 52.13 10.05 21.71
CA MET A 1 51.29 9.14 20.88
C MET A 1 49.86 9.45 21.22
N SER A 2 49.07 10.00 20.29
CA SER A 2 47.65 10.28 20.54
C SER A 2 46.90 8.97 20.74
N GLU A 3 46.28 8.80 21.90
CA GLU A 3 45.49 7.62 22.24
C GLU A 3 44.32 7.51 21.26
N LYS A 4 44.18 6.36 20.59
CA LYS A 4 43.08 6.17 19.63
C LYS A 4 41.81 5.86 20.40
N VAL A 5 40.73 6.57 20.07
CA VAL A 5 39.42 6.45 20.71
C VAL A 5 38.56 5.47 19.91
N ILE A 6 37.85 4.58 20.59
CA ILE A 6 36.87 3.70 19.97
C ILE A 6 35.54 4.46 19.89
N PRO A 7 35.02 4.82 18.70
CA PRO A 7 33.79 5.59 18.60
C PRO A 7 32.59 4.78 19.07
N THR A 8 31.56 5.48 19.54
CA THR A 8 30.25 4.91 19.84
C THR A 8 29.55 4.45 18.56
N GLU A 9 28.48 3.68 18.71
CA GLU A 9 27.67 3.19 17.59
C GLU A 9 27.07 4.34 16.77
N GLU A 10 26.47 5.33 17.44
CA GLU A 10 25.79 6.46 16.82
C GLU A 10 26.76 7.34 16.01
N GLU A 11 27.93 7.64 16.57
CA GLU A 11 28.98 8.42 15.90
C GLU A 11 29.50 7.71 14.64
N LEU A 12 29.73 6.39 14.73
CA LEU A 12 30.22 5.61 13.61
C LEU A 12 29.16 5.47 12.50
N VAL A 13 27.89 5.23 12.86
CA VAL A 13 26.78 5.14 11.91
C VAL A 13 26.55 6.46 11.21
N SER A 14 26.57 7.59 11.93
CA SER A 14 26.43 8.93 11.35
C SER A 14 27.56 9.22 10.34
N CYS A 15 28.81 8.90 10.70
CA CYS A 15 29.95 9.07 9.81
C CYS A 15 29.85 8.20 8.54
N ILE A 16 29.45 6.93 8.68
CA ILE A 16 29.22 6.01 7.55
C ILE A 16 28.12 6.54 6.61
N ARG A 17 27.01 7.06 7.16
CA ARG A 17 25.91 7.65 6.38
C ARG A 17 26.39 8.86 5.59
N ASN A 18 27.13 9.78 6.22
CA ASN A 18 27.67 10.95 5.54
C ASN A 18 28.64 10.58 4.40
N ILE A 19 29.50 9.59 4.62
CA ILE A 19 30.39 9.06 3.57
C ILE A 19 29.59 8.46 2.41
N LYS A 20 28.51 7.72 2.71
CA LYS A 20 27.65 7.12 1.68
C LYS A 20 26.79 8.15 0.94
N LEU A 21 26.45 9.26 1.57
CA LEU A 21 25.80 10.41 0.91
C LEU A 21 26.75 11.08 -0.10
N GLU A 22 28.03 11.23 0.26
CA GLU A 22 29.06 11.80 -0.62
C GLU A 22 29.55 10.81 -1.70
N SER A 23 29.50 9.51 -1.42
CA SER A 23 29.98 8.45 -2.30
C SER A 23 29.08 7.21 -2.26
N PRO A 24 27.91 7.24 -2.95
CA PRO A 24 26.93 6.15 -2.93
C PRO A 24 27.51 4.80 -3.39
N GLU A 25 28.46 4.84 -4.33
CA GLU A 25 29.10 3.65 -4.92
C GLU A 25 30.17 3.00 -4.01
N ALA A 26 30.56 3.64 -2.91
CA ALA A 26 31.67 3.19 -2.08
C ALA A 26 31.39 1.84 -1.41
N GLY A 27 32.19 0.81 -1.72
CA GLY A 27 32.12 -0.48 -1.04
C GLY A 27 32.60 -0.40 0.42
N ILE A 28 32.39 -1.47 1.20
CA ILE A 28 32.76 -1.54 2.63
C ILE A 28 34.21 -1.14 2.88
N LYS A 29 35.14 -1.64 2.04
CA LYS A 29 36.56 -1.34 2.14
C LYS A 29 36.85 0.15 1.95
N THR A 30 36.23 0.77 0.93
CA THR A 30 36.36 2.20 0.64
C THR A 30 35.81 3.06 1.77
N VAL A 31 34.63 2.71 2.30
CA VAL A 31 34.03 3.42 3.43
C VAL A 31 34.90 3.30 4.69
N ALA A 32 35.45 2.11 4.98
CA ALA A 32 36.34 1.93 6.13
C ALA A 32 37.60 2.81 6.03
N THR A 33 38.19 2.93 4.85
CA THR A 33 39.32 3.85 4.61
C THR A 33 38.91 5.32 4.81
N GLN A 34 37.75 5.73 4.31
CA GLN A 34 37.28 7.11 4.45
C GLN A 34 36.89 7.48 5.89
N VAL A 35 36.36 6.55 6.68
CA VAL A 35 36.08 6.77 8.11
C VAL A 35 37.36 7.13 8.86
N VAL A 36 38.44 6.35 8.64
CA VAL A 36 39.74 6.60 9.27
C VAL A 36 40.40 7.88 8.75
N ALA A 37 40.18 8.23 7.48
CA ALA A 37 40.68 9.48 6.90
C ALA A 37 39.98 10.72 7.47
N LYS A 38 38.66 10.67 7.66
CA LYS A 38 37.88 11.77 8.24
C LYS A 38 38.05 11.90 9.76
N GLN A 39 38.32 10.80 10.46
CA GLN A 39 38.52 10.77 11.91
C GLN A 39 39.79 9.99 12.27
N PRO A 40 40.98 10.61 12.14
CA PRO A 40 42.27 9.93 12.37
C PRO A 40 42.49 9.45 13.82
N SER A 41 41.76 10.05 14.77
CA SER A 41 41.77 9.67 16.19
C SER A 41 40.98 8.39 16.48
N TRP A 42 40.17 7.89 15.54
CA TRP A 42 39.32 6.73 15.77
C TRP A 42 40.02 5.39 15.51
N GLN A 43 39.73 4.40 16.36
CA GLN A 43 40.07 3.00 16.12
C GLN A 43 38.84 2.22 15.65
N VAL A 44 38.75 1.99 14.34
CA VAL A 44 37.63 1.28 13.72
C VAL A 44 38.15 0.17 12.82
N SER A 45 37.59 -1.03 12.95
CA SER A 45 37.91 -2.17 12.07
C SER A 45 36.94 -2.24 10.89
N GLU A 46 37.42 -2.76 9.75
CA GLU A 46 36.57 -3.00 8.57
C GLU A 46 35.38 -3.92 8.90
N LYS A 47 35.55 -4.89 9.81
CA LYS A 47 34.45 -5.75 10.29
C LYS A 47 33.35 -4.94 11.00
N ARG A 48 33.73 -3.92 11.78
CA ARG A 48 32.77 -3.06 12.49
C ARG A 48 32.03 -2.13 11.52
N VAL A 49 32.74 -1.58 10.53
CA VAL A 49 32.13 -0.81 9.43
C VAL A 49 31.17 -1.69 8.61
N LYS A 50 31.58 -2.91 8.26
CA LYS A 50 30.73 -3.90 7.58
C LYS A 50 29.44 -4.18 8.35
N LYS A 51 29.53 -4.44 9.66
CA LYS A 51 28.37 -4.70 10.53
C LYS A 51 27.36 -3.54 10.43
N TYR A 52 27.81 -2.31 10.64
CA TYR A 52 26.93 -1.14 10.64
C TYR A 52 26.44 -0.74 9.25
N MET A 53 27.26 -0.88 8.21
CA MET A 53 26.80 -0.71 6.82
C MET A 53 25.73 -1.72 6.46
N GLN A 54 25.84 -2.97 6.92
CA GLN A 54 24.81 -3.99 6.68
C GLN A 54 23.53 -3.72 7.48
N GLN A 55 23.64 -3.31 8.75
CA GLN A 55 22.49 -2.92 9.57
C GLN A 55 21.75 -1.71 9.01
N CYS A 56 22.47 -0.77 8.39
CA CYS A 56 21.90 0.42 7.75
C CYS A 56 21.53 0.23 6.28
N GLY A 57 21.69 -0.97 5.70
CA GLY A 57 21.36 -1.23 4.29
C GLY A 57 22.27 -0.53 3.27
N LEU A 58 23.49 -0.14 3.65
CA LEU A 58 24.43 0.67 2.85
C LEU A 58 25.48 -0.14 2.07
N THR A 59 25.29 -1.44 1.84
CA THR A 59 26.27 -2.28 1.14
C THR A 59 25.96 -2.45 -0.36
N ASN A 60 26.96 -2.22 -1.21
CA ASN A 60 26.86 -2.45 -2.65
C ASN A 60 27.29 -3.88 -2.96
N GLY A 61 26.31 -4.75 -3.15
CA GLY A 61 26.54 -6.16 -3.49
C GLY A 61 25.25 -6.95 -3.36
N ALA A 62 24.78 -7.45 -4.50
CA ALA A 62 23.73 -8.43 -4.64
C ALA A 62 24.08 -9.71 -3.88
N ALA A 63 23.74 -9.74 -2.60
CA ALA A 63 23.42 -10.98 -1.91
C ALA A 63 21.90 -11.12 -2.04
N THR A 64 21.42 -12.32 -2.36
CA THR A 64 20.04 -12.78 -2.17
C THR A 64 19.67 -12.71 -0.69
N LYS A 65 19.58 -11.50 -0.17
CA LYS A 65 19.06 -11.17 1.15
C LYS A 65 17.59 -10.90 0.97
N GLU A 66 16.78 -11.47 1.85
CA GLU A 66 15.41 -11.04 2.01
C GLU A 66 15.35 -9.51 2.10
N PRO A 67 14.34 -8.89 1.48
CA PRO A 67 14.21 -7.44 1.50
C PRO A 67 14.12 -6.96 2.94
N SER A 68 14.79 -5.84 3.25
CA SER A 68 14.70 -5.22 4.56
C SER A 68 13.25 -4.82 4.83
N LYS A 69 12.62 -5.45 5.83
CA LYS A 69 11.26 -5.15 6.24
C LYS A 69 11.24 -4.08 7.34
N SER A 70 10.19 -3.29 7.35
CA SER A 70 9.80 -2.46 8.49
C SER A 70 9.07 -3.28 9.55
N GLY A 71 8.64 -2.63 10.63
CA GLY A 71 7.97 -3.22 11.76
C GLY A 71 8.88 -3.31 12.98
N LEU A 72 8.25 -3.45 14.15
CA LEU A 72 8.93 -3.73 15.40
C LEU A 72 8.53 -5.12 15.86
N ALA A 73 9.50 -5.95 16.27
CA ALA A 73 9.21 -7.32 16.71
C ALA A 73 8.29 -7.36 17.94
N ASP A 74 8.39 -6.34 18.80
CA ASP A 74 7.68 -6.25 20.07
C ASP A 74 6.38 -5.41 20.00
N ASP A 75 6.05 -4.84 18.84
CA ASP A 75 4.85 -4.01 18.65
C ASP A 75 4.10 -4.40 17.36
N PRO A 76 3.04 -5.23 17.46
CA PRO A 76 2.26 -5.68 16.32
C PRO A 76 1.40 -4.57 15.69
N SER A 77 1.27 -3.41 16.35
CA SER A 77 0.52 -2.27 15.81
C SER A 77 1.33 -1.49 14.76
N VAL A 78 2.65 -1.68 14.68
CA VAL A 78 3.50 -1.05 13.67
C VAL A 78 3.38 -1.81 12.34
N PRO A 79 2.90 -1.17 11.25
CA PRO A 79 2.74 -1.85 9.98
C PRO A 79 4.07 -2.35 9.38
N VAL A 80 4.05 -3.60 8.92
CA VAL A 80 5.18 -4.24 8.24
C VAL A 80 5.06 -4.04 6.74
N SER A 81 6.11 -3.51 6.12
CA SER A 81 6.20 -3.27 4.68
C SER A 81 7.64 -3.43 4.20
N PHE A 82 7.84 -3.57 2.89
CA PHE A 82 9.16 -3.51 2.26
C PHE A 82 9.06 -3.04 0.81
N ILE A 83 10.20 -2.71 0.22
CA ILE A 83 10.30 -2.36 -1.20
C ILE A 83 10.48 -3.64 -2.01
N ASP A 84 9.52 -3.95 -2.89
CA ASP A 84 9.63 -5.08 -3.81
C ASP A 84 10.87 -4.91 -4.72
N PRO A 85 11.89 -5.77 -4.64
CA PRO A 85 13.09 -5.65 -5.46
C PRO A 85 12.83 -5.87 -6.96
N LYS A 86 11.67 -6.42 -7.33
CA LYS A 86 11.24 -6.62 -8.72
C LYS A 86 10.43 -5.43 -9.27
N LEU A 87 10.12 -4.43 -8.45
CA LEU A 87 9.39 -3.24 -8.89
C LEU A 87 10.36 -2.21 -9.48
N ASP A 88 10.21 -1.94 -10.78
CA ASP A 88 11.02 -0.94 -11.48
C ASP A 88 10.37 0.44 -11.38
N PHE A 89 10.81 1.24 -10.41
CA PHE A 89 10.33 2.61 -10.21
C PHE A 89 10.69 3.52 -11.39
N LYS A 90 11.84 3.29 -12.03
CA LYS A 90 12.33 4.12 -13.15
C LYS A 90 11.49 3.89 -14.41
N ALA A 91 10.97 2.67 -14.60
CA ALA A 91 10.01 2.38 -15.66
C ALA A 91 8.67 3.08 -15.45
N VAL A 92 8.31 3.41 -14.20
CA VAL A 92 7.09 4.15 -13.88
C VAL A 92 7.30 5.66 -14.02
N SER A 93 8.41 6.19 -13.50
CA SER A 93 8.79 7.59 -13.66
C SER A 93 10.27 7.81 -13.32
N ASP A 94 10.94 8.67 -14.08
CA ASP A 94 12.30 9.12 -13.79
C ASP A 94 12.38 10.10 -12.60
N ALA A 95 11.23 10.59 -12.14
CA ALA A 95 11.11 11.56 -11.07
C ALA A 95 11.16 10.93 -9.67
N VAL A 96 11.04 9.60 -9.55
CA VAL A 96 10.85 8.93 -8.26
C VAL A 96 11.82 7.77 -8.03
N GLU A 97 12.12 7.55 -6.76
CA GLU A 97 12.81 6.36 -6.27
C GLU A 97 12.31 6.00 -4.87
N ALA A 98 12.33 4.71 -4.52
CA ALA A 98 11.89 4.25 -3.21
C ALA A 98 13.07 4.03 -2.26
N ARG A 99 12.89 4.35 -0.98
CA ARG A 99 13.87 4.11 0.08
C ARG A 99 13.17 3.66 1.36
N MET A 100 13.82 2.82 2.16
CA MET A 100 13.36 2.57 3.53
C MET A 100 13.69 3.79 4.37
N VAL A 101 12.71 4.33 5.07
CA VAL A 101 12.84 5.51 5.95
C VAL A 101 13.37 5.05 7.30
N ASP A 102 12.61 4.22 8.00
CA ASP A 102 12.94 3.64 9.30
C ASP A 102 12.03 2.42 9.59
N GLN A 103 12.15 1.81 10.76
CA GLN A 103 11.36 0.63 11.15
C GLN A 103 9.88 0.93 11.44
N VAL A 104 9.52 2.18 11.74
CA VAL A 104 8.15 2.58 12.11
C VAL A 104 7.41 3.15 10.91
N THR A 105 8.00 4.13 10.22
CA THR A 105 7.47 4.74 9.00
C THR A 105 7.48 3.74 7.84
N GLY A 106 8.48 2.87 7.80
CA GLY A 106 8.64 1.87 6.75
C GLY A 106 9.18 2.44 5.45
N LYS A 107 8.53 2.14 4.33
CA LYS A 107 8.97 2.54 2.99
C LYS A 107 8.51 3.96 2.64
N GLY A 108 9.29 4.67 1.83
CA GLY A 108 9.00 6.03 1.39
C GLY A 108 9.35 6.25 -0.09
N LEU A 109 8.66 7.17 -0.74
CA LEU A 109 8.93 7.61 -2.12
C LEU A 109 9.63 8.96 -2.12
N PHE A 110 10.72 9.08 -2.86
CA PHE A 110 11.60 10.25 -2.87
C PHE A 110 11.78 10.78 -4.29
N ALA A 111 12.00 12.09 -4.40
CA ALA A 111 12.28 12.74 -5.67
C ALA A 111 13.68 12.35 -6.17
N ALA A 112 13.78 11.69 -7.32
CA ALA A 112 15.06 11.31 -7.94
C ALA A 112 15.75 12.49 -8.66
N ARG A 113 14.98 13.56 -8.95
CA ARG A 113 15.41 14.84 -9.51
C ARG A 113 14.55 15.97 -8.96
N ASP A 114 14.89 17.22 -9.29
CA ASP A 114 13.99 18.34 -9.05
C ASP A 114 12.70 18.14 -9.87
N ILE A 115 11.57 18.43 -9.25
CA ILE A 115 10.22 18.32 -9.82
C ILE A 115 9.57 19.69 -9.68
N ASN A 116 9.04 20.22 -10.78
CA ASN A 116 8.40 21.53 -10.76
C ASN A 116 6.97 21.43 -10.23
N LYS A 117 6.46 22.53 -9.67
CA LYS A 117 5.04 22.67 -9.37
C LYS A 117 4.18 22.33 -10.58
N ASP A 118 3.06 21.66 -10.33
CA ASP A 118 2.06 21.20 -11.30
C ASP A 118 2.54 20.09 -12.25
N GLU A 119 3.79 19.62 -12.13
CA GLU A 119 4.31 18.49 -12.89
C GLU A 119 3.59 17.18 -12.52
N THR A 120 3.18 16.42 -13.52
CA THR A 120 2.70 15.05 -13.32
C THR A 120 3.88 14.13 -13.07
N ILE A 121 3.97 13.59 -11.86
CA ILE A 121 5.08 12.74 -11.43
C ILE A 121 4.94 11.35 -12.03
N PHE A 122 3.77 10.72 -11.84
CA PHE A 122 3.43 9.44 -12.46
C PHE A 122 1.93 9.20 -12.48
N THR A 123 1.53 8.12 -13.14
CA THR A 123 0.15 7.67 -13.23
C THR A 123 0.12 6.16 -13.10
N GLU A 124 -0.82 5.62 -12.33
CA GLU A 124 -0.83 4.21 -11.97
C GLU A 124 -2.27 3.65 -11.99
N THR A 125 -2.39 2.37 -12.36
CA THR A 125 -3.61 1.57 -12.18
C THR A 125 -3.40 0.59 -11.03
N PRO A 126 -4.44 0.28 -10.24
CA PRO A 126 -4.31 -0.49 -9.03
C PRO A 126 -3.93 -1.94 -9.34
N PHE A 127 -3.12 -2.48 -8.45
CA PHE A 127 -2.83 -3.91 -8.40
C PHE A 127 -4.11 -4.71 -8.09
N THR A 128 -4.83 -4.27 -7.05
CA THR A 128 -6.14 -4.78 -6.62
C THR A 128 -7.12 -3.61 -6.53
N TYR A 129 -8.33 -3.78 -7.05
CA TYR A 129 -9.36 -2.75 -7.00
C TYR A 129 -10.73 -3.31 -6.62
N PHE A 130 -11.39 -2.68 -5.66
CA PHE A 130 -12.82 -2.81 -5.43
C PHE A 130 -13.42 -1.40 -5.32
N PRO A 131 -14.34 -1.01 -6.22
CA PRO A 131 -14.94 0.32 -6.22
C PRO A 131 -15.84 0.55 -4.99
N PRO A 132 -16.24 1.79 -4.72
CA PRO A 132 -17.38 2.06 -3.85
C PRO A 132 -18.64 1.29 -4.25
N TRP A 133 -19.50 0.99 -3.28
CA TRP A 133 -20.68 0.14 -3.50
C TRP A 133 -21.62 0.71 -4.54
N GLU A 134 -21.80 2.04 -4.63
CA GLU A 134 -22.60 2.64 -5.70
C GLU A 134 -22.03 2.30 -7.09
N GLY A 135 -20.70 2.37 -7.24
CA GLY A 135 -20.00 1.99 -8.47
C GLY A 135 -20.12 0.51 -8.77
N PHE A 136 -20.02 -0.36 -7.76
CA PHE A 136 -20.19 -1.80 -7.90
C PHE A 136 -21.63 -2.18 -8.30
N SER A 137 -22.63 -1.59 -7.66
CA SER A 137 -24.04 -1.83 -7.98
C SER A 137 -24.38 -1.35 -9.40
N LEU A 138 -23.83 -0.21 -9.84
CA LEU A 138 -23.96 0.24 -11.24
C LEU A 138 -23.32 -0.75 -12.22
N ALA A 139 -22.13 -1.27 -11.89
CA ALA A 139 -21.44 -2.25 -12.73
C ALA A 139 -22.25 -3.56 -12.86
N ARG A 140 -22.80 -4.07 -11.75
CA ARG A 140 -23.66 -5.28 -11.76
C ARG A 140 -24.96 -5.11 -12.56
N ARG A 141 -25.48 -3.88 -12.66
CA ARG A 141 -26.65 -3.53 -13.48
C ARG A 141 -26.29 -3.28 -14.96
N GLY A 142 -25.01 -3.32 -15.32
CA GLY A 142 -24.52 -3.05 -16.67
C GLY A 142 -24.40 -1.56 -17.03
N ASN A 143 -24.57 -0.66 -16.06
CA ASN A 143 -24.52 0.79 -16.25
C ASN A 143 -23.11 1.39 -16.05
N ALA A 144 -22.16 0.57 -15.61
CA ALA A 144 -20.76 0.95 -15.45
C ALA A 144 -19.84 -0.22 -15.82
N CYS A 145 -18.58 0.09 -16.10
CA CYS A 145 -17.55 -0.92 -16.37
C CYS A 145 -17.31 -1.81 -15.14
N GLY A 146 -17.31 -3.13 -15.32
CA GLY A 146 -17.06 -4.12 -14.27
C GLY A 146 -15.65 -4.11 -13.67
N LEU A 147 -14.71 -3.40 -14.30
CA LEU A 147 -13.36 -3.19 -13.76
C LEU A 147 -13.20 -1.78 -13.19
N CYS A 148 -13.26 -0.77 -14.05
CA CYS A 148 -12.90 0.59 -13.69
C CYS A 148 -14.09 1.43 -13.17
N CYS A 149 -15.31 0.88 -13.18
CA CYS A 149 -16.55 1.56 -12.81
C CYS A 149 -16.85 2.87 -13.55
N LYS A 150 -16.17 3.11 -14.68
CA LYS A 150 -16.53 4.18 -15.61
C LYS A 150 -17.98 3.98 -16.06
N PRO A 151 -18.87 4.98 -15.92
CA PRO A 151 -20.24 4.89 -16.41
C PRO A 151 -20.30 4.59 -17.90
N LEU A 152 -21.20 3.69 -18.28
CA LEU A 152 -21.48 3.31 -19.66
C LEU A 152 -22.75 4.04 -20.10
N ALA A 153 -22.63 5.33 -20.42
CA ALA A 153 -23.78 6.14 -20.81
C ALA A 153 -24.48 5.61 -22.07
N TYR A 154 -23.70 5.11 -23.04
CA TYR A 154 -24.19 4.47 -24.26
C TYR A 154 -23.24 3.33 -24.66
N PRO A 155 -23.75 2.12 -24.96
CA PRO A 155 -22.94 1.07 -25.54
C PRO A 155 -22.33 1.57 -26.84
N ASN A 156 -21.01 1.54 -26.95
CA ASN A 156 -20.30 1.83 -28.18
C ASN A 156 -19.59 0.57 -28.68
N ARG A 157 -18.99 0.62 -29.87
CA ARG A 157 -18.31 -0.55 -30.48
C ARG A 157 -17.16 -1.11 -29.64
N LEU A 158 -16.63 -0.37 -28.67
CA LEU A 158 -15.55 -0.81 -27.79
C LEU A 158 -16.08 -1.56 -26.56
N THR A 159 -17.35 -1.36 -26.20
CA THR A 159 -17.98 -2.00 -25.05
C THR A 159 -17.99 -3.52 -25.23
N GLN A 160 -17.47 -4.21 -24.23
CA GLN A 160 -17.47 -5.68 -24.15
C GLN A 160 -18.44 -6.13 -23.07
N HIS A 161 -18.85 -7.40 -23.10
CA HIS A 161 -19.66 -8.00 -22.04
C HIS A 161 -19.09 -9.36 -21.64
N CYS A 162 -19.43 -9.79 -20.44
CA CYS A 162 -19.18 -11.16 -20.01
C CYS A 162 -20.15 -12.10 -20.75
N GLY A 163 -19.64 -13.19 -21.33
CA GLY A 163 -20.49 -14.20 -21.99
C GLY A 163 -21.32 -15.06 -21.01
N HIS A 164 -21.25 -14.79 -19.71
CA HIS A 164 -21.91 -15.58 -18.67
C HIS A 164 -22.86 -14.76 -17.79
N CYS A 165 -22.62 -13.47 -17.57
CA CYS A 165 -23.44 -12.60 -16.72
C CYS A 165 -23.61 -11.21 -17.32
N ASN A 166 -24.40 -10.34 -16.66
CA ASN A 166 -24.76 -9.01 -17.15
C ASN A 166 -23.66 -7.94 -16.94
N MET A 167 -22.40 -8.35 -16.73
CA MET A 167 -21.30 -7.41 -16.52
C MET A 167 -20.78 -6.88 -17.86
N PHE A 168 -20.69 -5.56 -17.98
CA PHE A 168 -20.15 -4.87 -19.15
C PHE A 168 -18.79 -4.24 -18.83
N TYR A 169 -17.96 -4.02 -19.86
CA TYR A 169 -16.64 -3.42 -19.75
C TYR A 169 -16.45 -2.36 -20.81
N CYS A 170 -15.79 -1.25 -20.47
CA CYS A 170 -15.61 -0.13 -21.41
C CYS A 170 -14.62 -0.43 -22.55
N SER A 171 -13.76 -1.44 -22.39
CA SER A 171 -12.76 -1.86 -23.37
C SER A 171 -12.46 -3.35 -23.25
N ARG A 172 -11.80 -3.88 -24.29
CA ARG A 172 -11.23 -5.24 -24.26
C ARG A 172 -10.24 -5.43 -23.11
N GLU A 173 -9.34 -4.47 -22.92
CA GLU A 173 -8.37 -4.46 -21.83
C GLU A 173 -9.04 -4.57 -20.45
N CYS A 174 -10.11 -3.81 -20.19
CA CYS A 174 -10.84 -3.90 -18.93
C CYS A 174 -11.49 -5.27 -18.71
N ARG A 175 -12.04 -5.88 -19.77
CA ARG A 175 -12.63 -7.21 -19.70
C ARG A 175 -11.57 -8.27 -19.42
N GLU A 176 -10.46 -8.25 -20.15
CA GLU A 176 -9.36 -9.21 -20.01
C GLU A 176 -8.72 -9.09 -18.62
N THR A 177 -8.40 -7.87 -18.18
CA THR A 177 -7.84 -7.62 -16.84
C THR A 177 -8.79 -8.09 -15.74
N ALA A 178 -10.10 -7.80 -15.85
CA ALA A 178 -11.06 -8.29 -14.86
C ALA A 178 -11.14 -9.82 -14.86
N TRP A 179 -11.17 -10.44 -16.04
CA TRP A 179 -11.23 -11.89 -16.19
C TRP A 179 -10.01 -12.58 -15.57
N GLU A 180 -8.82 -12.06 -15.84
CA GLU A 180 -7.54 -12.60 -15.35
C GLU A 180 -7.32 -12.39 -13.85
N LYS A 181 -7.88 -11.31 -13.28
CA LYS A 181 -7.67 -10.96 -11.87
C LYS A 181 -8.77 -11.45 -10.94
N PHE A 182 -10.05 -11.44 -11.32
CA PHE A 182 -11.11 -11.80 -10.37
C PHE A 182 -12.42 -12.30 -10.98
N HIS A 183 -12.85 -11.76 -12.12
CA HIS A 183 -14.22 -11.94 -12.60
C HIS A 183 -14.56 -13.38 -12.93
N GLN A 184 -13.61 -14.19 -13.38
CA GLN A 184 -13.83 -15.62 -13.63
C GLN A 184 -14.35 -16.36 -12.37
N LEU A 185 -13.92 -15.93 -11.18
CA LEU A 185 -14.32 -16.50 -9.89
C LEU A 185 -15.44 -15.70 -9.20
N GLU A 186 -15.51 -14.39 -9.43
CA GLU A 186 -16.56 -13.48 -8.90
C GLU A 186 -17.89 -13.57 -9.70
N CYS A 187 -17.86 -14.06 -10.95
CA CYS A 187 -19.03 -14.14 -11.80
C CYS A 187 -20.12 -15.04 -11.19
N THR A 188 -21.22 -14.44 -10.73
CA THR A 188 -22.32 -15.12 -10.03
C THR A 188 -23.00 -16.23 -10.84
N ASN A 189 -22.86 -16.23 -12.17
CA ASN A 189 -23.41 -17.27 -13.04
C ASN A 189 -22.47 -18.46 -13.23
N LEU A 190 -21.15 -18.27 -13.04
CA LEU A 190 -20.16 -19.35 -13.01
C LEU A 190 -19.99 -19.91 -11.60
N ASN A 191 -19.88 -19.01 -10.61
CA ASN A 191 -19.70 -19.32 -9.20
C ASN A 191 -20.89 -18.82 -8.38
N LYS A 192 -21.93 -19.65 -8.25
CA LYS A 192 -23.13 -19.29 -7.47
C LYS A 192 -22.84 -19.13 -5.97
N ASN A 193 -21.81 -19.79 -5.45
CA ASN A 193 -21.43 -19.68 -4.03
C ASN A 193 -20.99 -18.26 -3.66
N MET A 194 -20.53 -17.45 -4.62
CA MET A 194 -20.21 -16.03 -4.38
C MET A 194 -21.42 -15.18 -4.05
N ILE A 195 -22.64 -15.60 -4.40
CA ILE A 195 -23.84 -14.76 -4.20
C ILE A 195 -24.04 -14.46 -2.73
N ALA A 196 -23.91 -15.45 -1.85
CA ALA A 196 -24.10 -15.27 -0.41
C ALA A 196 -23.05 -14.29 0.17
N PHE A 197 -21.79 -14.44 -0.23
CA PHE A 197 -20.70 -13.54 0.17
C PHE A 197 -20.94 -12.09 -0.30
N ILE A 198 -21.25 -11.89 -1.58
CA ILE A 198 -21.48 -10.56 -2.14
C ILE A 198 -22.67 -9.89 -1.46
N SER A 199 -23.79 -10.61 -1.32
CA SER A 199 -24.99 -10.07 -0.67
C SER A 199 -24.73 -9.70 0.79
N PHE A 200 -23.96 -10.52 1.52
CA PHE A 200 -23.55 -10.19 2.88
C PHE A 200 -22.74 -8.89 2.94
N CYS A 201 -21.70 -8.78 2.11
CA CYS A 201 -20.86 -7.57 2.09
C CYS A 201 -21.65 -6.33 1.64
N GLU A 202 -22.60 -6.47 0.72
CA GLU A 202 -23.47 -5.37 0.25
C GLU A 202 -24.42 -4.91 1.37
N MET A 203 -25.03 -5.83 2.11
CA MET A 203 -25.91 -5.50 3.25
C MET A 203 -25.15 -4.77 4.37
N GLU A 204 -23.93 -5.19 4.67
CA GLU A 204 -23.07 -4.54 5.68
C GLU A 204 -22.37 -3.28 5.14
N ASN A 205 -22.57 -2.91 3.86
CA ASN A 205 -21.83 -1.84 3.18
C ASN A 205 -20.29 -1.97 3.34
N TRP A 206 -19.79 -3.22 3.35
CA TRP A 206 -18.42 -3.52 3.78
C TRP A 206 -17.50 -3.86 2.61
N GLN A 207 -16.65 -2.91 2.22
CA GLN A 207 -15.80 -3.00 1.02
C GLN A 207 -14.58 -3.91 1.19
N ALA A 208 -13.98 -3.94 2.39
CA ALA A 208 -12.70 -4.62 2.60
C ALA A 208 -12.74 -6.13 2.28
N PRO A 209 -13.75 -6.91 2.70
CA PRO A 209 -13.83 -8.33 2.32
C PRO A 209 -13.95 -8.53 0.81
N MET A 210 -14.64 -7.64 0.09
CA MET A 210 -14.74 -7.72 -1.36
C MET A 210 -13.37 -7.50 -2.03
N ALA A 211 -12.55 -6.59 -1.52
CA ALA A 211 -11.17 -6.44 -1.98
C ALA A 211 -10.33 -7.69 -1.67
N VAL A 212 -10.45 -8.26 -0.46
CA VAL A 212 -9.78 -9.52 -0.09
C VAL A 212 -10.21 -10.68 -0.99
N SER A 213 -11.50 -10.76 -1.32
CA SER A 213 -12.04 -11.71 -2.28
C SER A 213 -11.37 -11.55 -3.66
N ARG A 214 -11.22 -10.32 -4.17
CA ARG A 214 -10.49 -10.07 -5.42
C ARG A 214 -9.00 -10.41 -5.33
N ILE A 215 -8.36 -10.25 -4.17
CA ILE A 215 -6.97 -10.70 -3.94
C ILE A 215 -6.89 -12.23 -4.04
N TYR A 216 -7.79 -12.95 -3.37
CA TYR A 216 -7.80 -14.42 -3.37
C TYR A 216 -8.05 -14.95 -4.78
N ALA A 217 -9.01 -14.35 -5.49
CA ALA A 217 -9.27 -14.68 -6.87
C ALA A 217 -8.03 -14.45 -7.76
N HIS A 218 -7.32 -13.34 -7.55
CA HIS A 218 -6.11 -13.02 -8.30
C HIS A 218 -5.01 -14.07 -8.05
N LEU A 219 -4.83 -14.52 -6.81
CA LEU A 219 -3.90 -15.60 -6.46
C LEU A 219 -4.25 -16.92 -7.15
N ILE A 220 -5.51 -17.35 -7.08
CA ILE A 220 -5.99 -18.60 -7.71
C ILE A 220 -5.78 -18.56 -9.23
N LEU A 221 -6.13 -17.43 -9.87
CA LEU A 221 -6.02 -17.26 -11.31
C LEU A 221 -4.57 -17.08 -11.78
N ALA A 222 -3.74 -16.36 -11.02
CA ALA A 222 -2.30 -16.26 -11.27
C ALA A 222 -1.61 -17.63 -11.18
N HIS A 223 -2.03 -18.50 -10.25
CA HIS A 223 -1.52 -19.85 -10.18
C HIS A 223 -1.86 -20.71 -11.41
N GLN A 224 -3.03 -20.51 -12.04
CA GLN A 224 -3.33 -21.17 -13.33
C GLN A 224 -2.26 -20.83 -14.38
N ARG A 225 -1.85 -19.57 -14.41
CA ARG A 225 -0.90 -18.98 -15.37
C ARG A 225 0.58 -19.16 -14.99
N GLY A 226 0.89 -19.66 -13.79
CA GLY A 226 2.27 -19.81 -13.31
C GLY A 226 2.89 -18.52 -12.76
N GLU A 227 2.06 -17.54 -12.39
CA GLU A 227 2.49 -16.21 -11.92
C GLU A 227 2.34 -16.03 -10.39
N LEU A 228 2.05 -17.11 -9.66
CA LEU A 228 1.70 -17.06 -8.24
C LEU A 228 2.76 -16.34 -7.39
N ASP A 229 4.03 -16.69 -7.54
CA ASP A 229 5.12 -16.12 -6.74
C ASP A 229 5.33 -14.63 -7.01
N GLN A 230 5.07 -14.19 -8.25
CA GLN A 230 5.14 -12.77 -8.61
C GLN A 230 4.00 -11.98 -7.95
N VAL A 231 2.77 -12.53 -7.97
CA VAL A 231 1.61 -11.90 -7.36
C VAL A 231 1.74 -11.86 -5.84
N LEU A 232 2.19 -12.95 -5.20
CA LEU A 232 2.46 -13.01 -3.77
C LEU A 232 3.54 -12.00 -3.36
N GLY A 233 4.68 -11.97 -4.05
CA GLY A 233 5.77 -11.04 -3.73
C GLY A 233 5.33 -9.58 -3.77
N ARG A 234 4.47 -9.21 -4.73
CA ARG A 234 3.87 -7.87 -4.80
C ARG A 234 2.89 -7.58 -3.68
N LEU A 235 2.06 -8.56 -3.29
CA LEU A 235 1.12 -8.44 -2.17
C LEU A 235 1.84 -8.28 -0.82
N ASP A 236 2.93 -9.03 -0.65
CA ASP A 236 3.73 -9.01 0.58
C ASP A 236 4.43 -7.67 0.82
N ALA A 237 4.74 -6.93 -0.25
CA ALA A 237 5.37 -5.62 -0.18
C ALA A 237 4.46 -4.48 0.31
N PHE A 238 3.13 -4.65 0.26
CA PHE A 238 2.19 -3.67 0.82
C PHE A 238 2.26 -3.63 2.35
N ALA A 239 2.03 -2.45 2.93
CA ALA A 239 1.99 -2.30 4.39
C ALA A 239 0.92 -3.20 4.99
N THR A 240 1.25 -3.91 6.06
CA THR A 240 0.38 -4.91 6.66
C THR A 240 0.36 -4.73 8.16
N VAL A 241 -0.85 -4.68 8.69
CA VAL A 241 -1.17 -4.79 10.10
C VAL A 241 -2.49 -5.56 10.19
N SER A 242 -2.68 -6.35 11.25
CA SER A 242 -3.92 -7.09 11.42
C SER A 242 -5.11 -6.15 11.55
N GLN A 243 -6.26 -6.52 10.99
CA GLN A 243 -7.50 -5.79 11.21
C GLN A 243 -7.91 -5.78 12.69
N GLU A 244 -7.50 -6.79 13.46
CA GLU A 244 -7.73 -6.84 14.91
C GLU A 244 -7.00 -5.71 15.65
N GLU A 245 -5.71 -5.49 15.35
CA GLU A 245 -4.91 -4.41 15.93
C GLU A 245 -5.50 -3.03 15.59
N ARG A 246 -5.95 -2.86 14.34
CA ARG A 246 -6.65 -1.64 13.91
C ARG A 246 -7.95 -1.43 14.70
N GLN A 247 -8.73 -2.49 14.85
CA GLN A 247 -9.99 -2.44 15.59
C GLN A 247 -9.76 -2.11 17.06
N ALA A 248 -8.75 -2.71 17.70
CA ALA A 248 -8.43 -2.48 19.10
C ALA A 248 -8.15 -0.99 19.42
N LYS A 249 -7.51 -0.25 18.51
CA LYS A 249 -7.33 1.20 18.64
C LYS A 249 -8.61 2.01 18.36
N GLU A 250 -9.44 1.55 17.43
CA GLU A 250 -10.68 2.26 17.08
C GLU A 250 -11.73 2.15 18.19
N THR A 251 -11.93 0.94 18.72
CA THR A 251 -12.86 0.62 19.80
C THR A 251 -12.14 0.57 21.14
N GLU A 252 -11.87 1.74 21.73
CA GLU A 252 -11.55 1.84 23.18
C GLU A 252 -12.70 1.30 24.07
N TRP A 253 -13.86 0.98 23.51
CA TRP A 253 -15.05 0.46 24.19
C TRP A 253 -15.24 -1.05 23.95
N ILE A 254 -15.09 -1.82 25.03
CA ILE A 254 -15.13 -3.30 25.10
C ILE A 254 -16.41 -3.94 24.49
N PHE A 255 -17.52 -3.20 24.36
CA PHE A 255 -18.81 -3.76 23.96
C PHE A 255 -18.97 -4.08 22.46
N MET A 256 -18.07 -3.57 21.60
CA MET A 256 -18.15 -3.77 20.14
C MET A 256 -17.31 -4.96 19.63
N GLU A 257 -16.49 -5.56 20.49
CA GLU A 257 -15.53 -6.60 20.10
C GLU A 257 -16.21 -7.88 19.59
N GLY A 258 -17.22 -8.38 20.31
CA GLY A 258 -17.96 -9.60 19.96
C GLY A 258 -18.66 -9.53 18.60
N PRO A 259 -19.56 -8.56 18.36
CA PRO A 259 -20.24 -8.41 17.07
C PRO A 259 -19.27 -8.25 15.90
N THR A 260 -18.14 -7.58 16.11
CA THR A 260 -17.14 -7.36 15.07
C THR A 260 -16.44 -8.66 14.67
N ARG A 261 -16.06 -9.51 15.64
CA ARG A 261 -15.48 -10.83 15.35
C ARG A 261 -16.46 -11.78 14.66
N GLU A 262 -17.74 -11.73 15.03
CA GLU A 262 -18.79 -12.51 14.34
C GLU A 262 -18.93 -12.11 12.87
N LEU A 263 -18.89 -10.80 12.57
CA LEU A 263 -18.90 -10.29 11.20
C LEU A 263 -17.69 -10.80 10.39
N TRP A 264 -16.49 -10.77 10.98
CA TRP A 264 -15.27 -11.26 10.34
C TRP A 264 -15.33 -12.76 10.05
N THR A 265 -15.78 -13.55 11.03
CA THR A 265 -15.95 -15.00 10.90
C THR A 265 -16.92 -15.33 9.78
N LYS A 266 -18.08 -14.66 9.76
CA LYS A 266 -19.11 -14.87 8.74
C LYS A 266 -18.61 -14.51 7.33
N ALA A 267 -17.90 -13.40 7.18
CA ALA A 267 -17.30 -13.02 5.90
C ALA A 267 -16.30 -14.08 5.41
N ARG A 268 -15.40 -14.53 6.29
CA ARG A 268 -14.39 -15.54 5.99
C ARG A 268 -15.03 -16.87 5.58
N ASP A 269 -16.03 -17.34 6.31
CA ASP A 269 -16.67 -18.63 6.05
C ASP A 269 -17.40 -18.61 4.71
N LEU A 270 -18.15 -17.55 4.40
CA LEU A 270 -18.79 -17.36 3.09
C LEU A 270 -17.75 -17.29 1.95
N LEU A 271 -16.61 -16.61 2.17
CA LEU A 271 -15.55 -16.54 1.18
C LEU A 271 -14.88 -17.91 0.96
N ARG A 272 -14.66 -18.67 2.04
CA ARG A 272 -14.14 -20.03 1.99
C ARG A 272 -15.06 -20.94 1.19
N GLU A 273 -16.37 -20.92 1.45
CA GLU A 273 -17.36 -21.69 0.68
C GLU A 273 -17.36 -21.35 -0.81
N ALA A 274 -17.03 -20.10 -1.14
CA ALA A 274 -17.01 -19.65 -2.52
C ALA A 274 -15.74 -20.03 -3.29
N TYR A 275 -14.57 -20.10 -2.61
CA TYR A 275 -13.26 -20.24 -3.27
C TYR A 275 -12.44 -21.46 -2.91
N LYS A 276 -12.68 -22.14 -1.78
CA LYS A 276 -11.92 -23.34 -1.41
C LYS A 276 -12.10 -24.45 -2.44
N THR A 277 -13.32 -24.63 -2.91
CA THR A 277 -13.69 -25.55 -3.99
C THR A 277 -14.46 -24.80 -5.07
N PRO A 278 -13.76 -24.06 -5.96
CA PRO A 278 -14.41 -23.27 -6.99
C PRO A 278 -15.31 -24.14 -7.86
N SER A 279 -16.44 -23.57 -8.29
CA SER A 279 -17.34 -24.22 -9.24
C SER A 279 -16.58 -24.76 -10.46
N LYS A 280 -16.91 -25.99 -10.89
CA LYS A 280 -16.32 -26.60 -12.11
C LYS A 280 -16.49 -25.71 -13.35
N ARG A 281 -17.51 -24.85 -13.37
CA ARG A 281 -17.77 -23.88 -14.46
C ARG A 281 -16.70 -22.79 -14.54
N CYS A 282 -16.00 -22.50 -13.44
CA CYS A 282 -14.89 -21.57 -13.41
C CYS A 282 -13.63 -22.13 -14.06
N LYS A 283 -13.58 -23.43 -14.43
CA LYS A 283 -12.45 -24.06 -15.13
C LYS A 283 -11.10 -23.89 -14.43
N ILE A 284 -11.10 -23.90 -13.09
CA ILE A 284 -9.87 -23.92 -12.29
C ILE A 284 -9.33 -25.35 -12.32
N THR A 285 -8.14 -25.54 -12.89
CA THR A 285 -7.52 -26.86 -13.09
C THR A 285 -6.33 -27.10 -12.17
N LYS A 286 -5.60 -26.04 -11.81
CA LYS A 286 -4.48 -26.09 -10.87
C LYS A 286 -4.90 -25.52 -9.50
N PRO A 287 -5.22 -26.34 -8.48
CA PRO A 287 -5.50 -25.78 -7.16
C PRO A 287 -4.25 -25.08 -6.61
N LEU A 288 -4.45 -24.10 -5.71
CA LEU A 288 -3.32 -23.48 -5.01
C LEU A 288 -2.50 -24.54 -4.22
N PRO A 289 -1.22 -24.29 -3.91
CA PRO A 289 -0.47 -25.15 -3.00
C PRO A 289 -1.23 -25.36 -1.67
N GLU A 290 -1.21 -26.57 -1.12
CA GLU A 290 -1.97 -26.93 0.08
C GLU A 290 -1.65 -26.02 1.27
N SER A 291 -0.37 -25.68 1.46
CA SER A 291 0.08 -24.74 2.50
C SER A 291 -0.53 -23.34 2.35
N LEU A 292 -0.72 -22.87 1.12
CA LEU A 292 -1.37 -21.59 0.85
C LEU A 292 -2.89 -21.70 1.01
N GLN A 293 -3.51 -22.81 0.61
CA GLN A 293 -4.94 -23.03 0.86
C GLN A 293 -5.24 -23.02 2.37
N GLN A 294 -4.43 -23.69 3.18
CA GLN A 294 -4.57 -23.70 4.64
C GLN A 294 -4.50 -22.27 5.20
N LYS A 295 -3.52 -21.46 4.76
CA LYS A 295 -3.41 -20.06 5.17
C LYS A 295 -4.63 -19.23 4.75
N LEU A 296 -5.02 -19.29 3.47
CA LEU A 296 -6.09 -18.40 2.96
C LEU A 296 -7.48 -18.75 3.52
N PHE A 297 -7.76 -20.04 3.77
CA PHE A 297 -9.11 -20.52 4.05
C PHE A 297 -9.35 -21.03 5.47
N GLU A 298 -8.30 -21.43 6.20
CA GLU A 298 -8.44 -21.96 7.57
C GLU A 298 -7.80 -21.06 8.63
N ASP A 299 -6.79 -20.25 8.27
CA ASP A 299 -6.14 -19.33 9.20
C ASP A 299 -6.85 -17.98 9.24
N GLU A 300 -7.42 -17.67 10.41
CA GLU A 300 -8.08 -16.39 10.67
C GLU A 300 -7.13 -15.20 10.54
N ASN A 301 -5.91 -15.35 11.06
CA ASN A 301 -4.94 -14.25 11.08
C ASN A 301 -4.57 -13.83 9.67
N THR A 302 -4.45 -14.78 8.74
CA THR A 302 -4.24 -14.47 7.33
C THR A 302 -5.39 -13.62 6.76
N PHE A 303 -6.64 -13.96 7.04
CA PHE A 303 -7.79 -13.16 6.58
C PHE A 303 -7.79 -11.75 7.19
N LEU A 304 -7.56 -11.62 8.50
CA LEU A 304 -7.48 -10.33 9.19
C LEU A 304 -6.29 -9.48 8.71
N ASN A 305 -5.16 -10.09 8.40
CA ASN A 305 -4.01 -9.41 7.79
C ASN A 305 -4.32 -8.89 6.40
N TYR A 306 -5.08 -9.63 5.57
CA TYR A 306 -5.51 -9.12 4.26
C TYR A 306 -6.53 -7.99 4.38
N LEU A 307 -7.44 -8.05 5.35
CA LEU A 307 -8.36 -6.93 5.63
C LEU A 307 -7.60 -5.67 6.04
N GLY A 308 -6.70 -5.79 7.01
CA GLY A 308 -5.90 -4.65 7.48
C GLY A 308 -4.93 -4.13 6.42
N LYS A 309 -4.31 -5.02 5.63
CA LYS A 309 -3.51 -4.66 4.44
C LYS A 309 -4.33 -3.87 3.44
N PHE A 310 -5.55 -4.30 3.09
CA PHE A 310 -6.38 -3.52 2.19
C PHE A 310 -6.67 -2.15 2.80
N ASN A 311 -7.16 -2.10 4.04
CA ASN A 311 -7.60 -0.86 4.66
C ASN A 311 -6.50 0.20 4.79
N ILE A 312 -5.27 -0.18 5.15
CA ILE A 312 -4.18 0.79 5.31
C ILE A 312 -3.59 1.26 3.97
N ASN A 313 -3.74 0.47 2.90
CA ASN A 313 -3.27 0.83 1.55
C ASN A 313 -4.43 1.27 0.63
N ASN A 314 -5.65 1.43 1.14
CA ASN A 314 -6.83 1.69 0.34
C ASN A 314 -6.86 3.15 -0.12
N GLN A 315 -6.66 3.36 -1.42
CA GLN A 315 -6.79 4.65 -2.07
C GLN A 315 -8.02 4.63 -2.99
N ASN A 316 -9.17 5.07 -2.46
CA ASN A 316 -10.48 5.09 -3.12
C ASN A 316 -10.86 3.76 -3.82
N GLY A 317 -10.63 2.65 -3.11
CA GLY A 317 -10.93 1.30 -3.57
C GLY A 317 -9.74 0.56 -4.18
N GLY A 318 -8.61 1.22 -4.42
CA GLY A 318 -7.45 0.65 -5.07
C GLY A 318 -6.24 0.48 -4.15
N MET A 319 -5.48 -0.60 -4.35
CA MET A 319 -4.12 -0.78 -3.82
C MET A 319 -3.11 -0.61 -4.96
N TYR A 320 -2.17 0.31 -4.80
CA TYR A 320 -1.25 0.76 -5.87
C TYR A 320 0.21 0.49 -5.47
N LEU A 321 0.97 -0.19 -6.35
CA LEU A 321 2.31 -0.68 -6.01
C LEU A 321 3.26 0.47 -5.72
N VAL A 322 3.29 1.50 -6.58
CA VAL A 322 4.18 2.65 -6.41
C VAL A 322 3.58 3.66 -5.43
N HIS A 323 2.32 4.06 -5.62
CA HIS A 323 1.66 5.05 -4.74
C HIS A 323 1.66 4.66 -3.25
N SER A 324 1.60 3.36 -2.90
CA SER A 324 1.70 2.90 -1.50
C SER A 324 3.02 3.23 -0.77
N HIS A 325 3.97 3.87 -1.44
CA HIS A 325 5.20 4.38 -0.83
C HIS A 325 5.11 5.87 -0.44
N ILE A 326 4.04 6.58 -0.79
CA ILE A 326 3.88 8.00 -0.47
C ILE A 326 3.32 8.11 0.95
N ASN A 327 4.14 8.63 1.86
CA ASN A 327 3.77 8.78 3.27
C ASN A 327 2.87 10.00 3.52
N HIS A 328 2.31 10.08 4.72
CA HIS A 328 1.48 11.19 5.17
C HIS A 328 2.30 12.44 5.56
N ASN A 329 1.80 13.60 5.16
CA ASN A 329 2.08 14.88 5.82
C ASN A 329 0.80 15.74 5.85
N CYS A 330 0.54 16.45 6.97
CA CYS A 330 -0.62 17.35 7.06
C CYS A 330 -0.48 18.60 6.17
N TYR A 331 0.72 18.85 5.65
CA TYR A 331 1.05 19.82 4.61
C TYR A 331 1.80 19.11 3.47
N PRO A 332 1.05 18.43 2.57
CA PRO A 332 1.63 17.57 1.54
C PRO A 332 2.38 18.39 0.47
N ASN A 333 3.17 17.69 -0.35
CA ASN A 333 3.81 18.27 -1.54
C ASN A 333 3.34 17.64 -2.86
N VAL A 334 2.48 16.61 -2.78
CA VAL A 334 1.78 16.04 -3.94
C VAL A 334 0.26 15.98 -3.74
N SER A 335 -0.49 15.95 -4.84
CA SER A 335 -1.92 15.62 -4.89
C SER A 335 -2.15 14.31 -5.64
N ILE A 336 -3.24 13.63 -5.28
CA ILE A 336 -3.74 12.47 -6.01
C ILE A 336 -4.98 12.85 -6.78
N ASP A 337 -4.86 12.82 -8.09
CA ASP A 337 -5.91 13.17 -9.03
C ASP A 337 -6.47 11.90 -9.69
N TYR A 338 -7.76 11.90 -10.03
CA TYR A 338 -8.39 10.83 -10.79
C TYR A 338 -8.77 11.36 -12.18
N PRO A 339 -7.97 11.10 -13.22
CA PRO A 339 -8.16 11.73 -14.54
C PRO A 339 -9.45 11.29 -15.24
N GLN A 340 -10.06 10.19 -14.82
CA GLN A 340 -11.32 9.73 -15.38
C GLN A 340 -12.47 10.19 -14.48
N ARG A 341 -13.35 11.04 -15.02
CA ARG A 341 -14.57 11.47 -14.34
C ARG A 341 -15.40 10.24 -13.94
N ASN A 342 -15.80 10.19 -12.67
CA ASN A 342 -16.59 9.11 -12.08
C ASN A 342 -15.92 7.72 -12.10
N SER A 343 -14.58 7.66 -12.15
CA SER A 343 -13.82 6.41 -12.00
C SER A 343 -12.57 6.66 -11.17
N GLN A 344 -12.46 5.98 -10.02
CA GLN A 344 -11.29 6.04 -9.14
C GLN A 344 -10.26 4.94 -9.45
N TYR A 345 -10.38 4.29 -10.61
CA TYR A 345 -9.53 3.17 -11.00
C TYR A 345 -8.13 3.58 -11.45
N LYS A 346 -7.92 4.81 -11.90
CA LYS A 346 -6.60 5.26 -12.34
C LYS A 346 -6.27 6.50 -11.55
N LEU A 347 -5.10 6.54 -10.92
CA LEU A 347 -4.62 7.71 -10.20
C LEU A 347 -3.51 8.40 -10.97
N THR A 348 -3.37 9.69 -10.73
CA THR A 348 -2.27 10.53 -11.20
C THR A 348 -1.70 11.28 -10.00
N VAL A 349 -0.40 11.20 -9.80
CA VAL A 349 0.31 11.95 -8.75
C VAL A 349 0.89 13.21 -9.37
N ARG A 350 0.55 14.38 -8.79
CA ARG A 350 1.02 15.69 -9.27
C ARG A 350 1.70 16.47 -8.15
N ALA A 351 2.78 17.18 -8.45
CA ALA A 351 3.41 18.09 -7.51
C ALA A 351 2.55 19.34 -7.30
N ILE A 352 2.30 19.74 -6.05
CA ILE A 352 1.54 20.98 -5.74
C ILE A 352 2.44 22.18 -5.43
N ARG A 353 3.75 21.94 -5.33
CA ARG A 353 4.83 22.91 -5.20
C ARG A 353 6.09 22.35 -5.86
N ASP A 354 7.13 23.16 -6.01
CA ASP A 354 8.44 22.65 -6.38
C ASP A 354 8.96 21.69 -5.31
N ILE A 355 9.55 20.56 -5.72
CA ILE A 355 10.12 19.52 -4.87
C ILE A 355 11.56 19.31 -5.29
N LYS A 356 12.51 19.46 -4.35
CA LYS A 356 13.93 19.23 -4.63
C LYS A 356 14.27 17.75 -4.67
N LYS A 357 15.29 17.42 -5.46
CA LYS A 357 15.90 16.08 -5.44
C LYS A 357 16.19 15.66 -3.99
N ASN A 358 15.90 14.40 -3.69
CA ASN A 358 15.98 13.76 -2.39
C ASN A 358 14.92 14.18 -1.36
N GLU A 359 14.01 15.12 -1.66
CA GLU A 359 12.84 15.33 -0.81
C GLU A 359 11.91 14.11 -0.89
N GLN A 360 11.27 13.76 0.23
CA GLN A 360 10.24 12.74 0.25
C GLN A 360 8.93 13.31 -0.32
N LEU A 361 8.21 12.51 -1.09
CA LEU A 361 6.88 12.82 -1.56
C LEU A 361 5.89 12.48 -0.46
N PHE A 362 5.00 13.43 -0.17
CA PHE A 362 3.97 13.30 0.85
C PHE A 362 2.61 13.69 0.30
N GLU A 363 1.63 12.83 0.54
CA GLU A 363 0.21 13.14 0.40
C GLU A 363 -0.41 13.37 1.79
N THR A 364 -1.71 13.68 1.84
CA THR A 364 -2.42 13.80 3.11
C THR A 364 -3.54 12.78 3.21
N TYR A 365 -3.43 11.89 4.20
CA TYR A 365 -4.42 10.83 4.49
C TYR A 365 -5.64 11.33 5.25
N VAL A 366 -5.65 12.60 5.67
CA VAL A 366 -6.74 13.20 6.44
C VAL A 366 -7.34 14.35 5.67
N ASN A 367 -8.55 14.75 6.04
CA ASN A 367 -9.08 16.00 5.53
C ASN A 367 -8.22 17.17 6.05
N PRO A 368 -7.59 17.98 5.17
CA PRO A 368 -6.76 19.08 5.60
C PRO A 368 -7.54 20.18 6.35
N ARG A 369 -8.88 20.19 6.28
CA ARG A 369 -9.78 21.09 7.02
C ARG A 369 -9.94 20.71 8.50
N TRP A 370 -9.57 19.51 8.91
CA TRP A 370 -9.71 19.09 10.31
C TRP A 370 -8.69 19.79 11.21
N ASN A 371 -9.07 20.01 12.47
CA ASN A 371 -8.19 20.55 13.50
C ASN A 371 -7.09 19.53 13.87
N LYS A 372 -6.06 19.97 14.61
CA LYS A 372 -4.92 19.10 14.96
C LYS A 372 -5.35 17.82 15.65
N GLU A 373 -6.24 17.91 16.63
CA GLU A 373 -6.73 16.78 17.42
C GLU A 373 -7.42 15.73 16.54
N THR A 374 -8.40 16.13 15.72
CA THR A 374 -9.11 15.21 14.82
C THR A 374 -8.16 14.54 13.82
N ARG A 375 -7.17 15.26 13.29
CA ARG A 375 -6.16 14.66 12.39
C ARG A 375 -5.33 13.61 13.12
N GLN A 376 -4.81 13.90 14.32
CA GLN A 376 -4.02 12.96 15.10
C GLN A 376 -4.82 11.71 15.47
N THR A 377 -6.04 11.89 15.99
CA THR A 377 -6.92 10.78 16.36
C THR A 377 -7.25 9.90 15.17
N TYR A 378 -7.52 10.48 13.99
CA TYR A 378 -7.81 9.68 12.80
C TYR A 378 -6.58 8.90 12.31
N LEU A 379 -5.39 9.52 12.30
CA LEU A 379 -4.15 8.86 11.89
C LEU A 379 -3.78 7.72 12.85
N ASP A 380 -3.90 7.94 14.15
CA ASP A 380 -3.63 6.91 15.15
C ASP A 380 -4.60 5.74 15.01
N LYS A 381 -5.91 6.00 14.88
CA LYS A 381 -6.92 4.92 14.79
C LYS A 381 -6.91 4.19 13.44
N SER A 382 -6.72 4.91 12.34
CA SER A 382 -6.87 4.33 10.98
C SER A 382 -5.56 3.80 10.41
N TYR A 383 -4.43 4.43 10.75
CA TYR A 383 -3.10 4.17 10.21
C TYR A 383 -2.05 3.81 11.26
N LEU A 384 -2.41 3.83 12.55
CA LEU A 384 -1.58 3.36 13.67
C LEU A 384 -0.29 4.18 13.90
N PHE A 385 -0.30 5.47 13.57
CA PHE A 385 0.85 6.36 13.84
C PHE A 385 0.44 7.76 14.27
N THR A 386 1.36 8.42 15.00
CA THR A 386 1.25 9.83 15.38
C THR A 386 2.05 10.71 14.42
N CYS A 387 1.43 11.76 13.87
CA CYS A 387 2.08 12.64 12.92
C CYS A 387 2.92 13.72 13.62
N HIS A 388 4.19 13.85 13.23
CA HIS A 388 5.12 14.85 13.79
C HIS A 388 5.54 15.93 12.79
N CYS A 389 4.75 16.15 11.73
CA CYS A 389 5.05 17.19 10.74
C CYS A 389 4.98 18.62 11.31
N ASP A 390 5.61 19.58 10.63
CA ASP A 390 5.63 21.00 11.05
C ASP A 390 4.26 21.56 11.37
N ARG A 391 3.22 21.18 10.59
CA ARG A 391 1.86 21.61 10.85
C ARG A 391 1.34 21.05 12.18
N CYS A 392 1.59 19.79 12.49
CA CYS A 392 1.17 19.21 13.77
C CYS A 392 1.96 19.78 14.96
N VAL A 393 3.22 20.15 14.77
CA VAL A 393 4.04 20.79 15.80
C VAL A 393 3.52 22.21 16.09
N ASN A 394 3.19 22.98 15.05
CA ASN A 394 2.91 24.41 15.18
C ASN A 394 1.42 24.79 15.22
N ASP A 395 0.49 23.93 14.80
CA ASP A 395 -0.95 24.23 14.86
C ASP A 395 -1.40 24.42 16.33
N THR A 396 -2.02 25.57 16.60
CA THR A 396 -2.72 25.95 17.83
C THR A 396 -4.24 26.03 17.58
N PRO A 397 -5.09 26.04 18.63
CA PRO A 397 -6.54 26.22 18.47
C PRO A 397 -6.92 27.43 17.61
N PHE A 398 -6.20 28.56 17.77
CA PHE A 398 -6.41 29.77 16.99
C PHE A 398 -6.07 29.59 15.50
N THR A 399 -4.96 28.91 15.18
CA THR A 399 -4.62 28.64 13.77
C THR A 399 -5.60 27.69 13.09
N ASP A 400 -6.19 26.76 13.84
CA ASP A 400 -7.25 25.88 13.34
C ASP A 400 -8.54 26.67 13.05
N GLU A 401 -8.92 27.62 13.91
CA GLU A 401 -10.06 28.53 13.66
C GLU A 401 -9.84 29.45 12.45
N LEU A 402 -8.66 30.06 12.33
CA LEU A 402 -8.31 30.89 11.17
C LEU A 402 -8.43 30.11 9.86
N LYS A 403 -7.97 28.85 9.83
CA LYS A 403 -8.03 27.99 8.64
C LYS A 403 -9.46 27.56 8.30
N LYS A 404 -10.35 27.45 9.28
CA LYS A 404 -11.80 27.29 9.04
C LYS A 404 -12.39 28.56 8.41
N GLY A 405 -12.02 29.74 8.91
CA GLY A 405 -12.54 31.04 8.46
C GLY A 405 -12.05 31.50 7.08
N LEU A 406 -10.79 31.27 6.74
CA LEU A 406 -10.20 31.66 5.44
C LEU A 406 -10.85 30.95 4.25
N ARG A 407 -11.50 29.81 4.45
CA ARG A 407 -12.09 29.00 3.37
C ARG A 407 -13.58 29.25 3.11
N LEU A 408 -14.26 30.09 3.90
CA LEU A 408 -15.62 30.57 3.58
C LEU A 408 -15.63 31.64 2.47
N ARG A 409 -14.46 32.08 1.99
CA ARG A 409 -14.32 33.12 0.96
C ARG A 409 -13.83 32.62 -0.40
N ASP A 410 -13.39 31.36 -0.48
CA ASP A 410 -12.80 30.75 -1.69
C ASP A 410 -13.66 29.59 -2.27
N GLU A 411 -14.88 29.41 -1.76
CA GLU A 411 -15.96 28.58 -2.33
C GLU A 411 -17.06 29.51 -2.87
#